data_AF-A0A2E4YDM8-F1
#
_entry.id   AF-A0A2E4YDM8-F1
#
_cell.length_a   1.000
_cell.length_b   1.000
_cell.length_c   1.000
_cell.angle_alpha   90.00
_cell.angle_beta   90.00
_cell.angle_gamma   90.00
#
_symmetry.space_group_name_H-M   'P 1'
#
loop_
_entity.id
_entity.type
_entity.pdbx_description
1 polymer ?
#
loop_
_entity_poly.entity_id
_entity_poly.type
_entity_poly.pdbx_seq_one_letter_code
_entity_poly.pdbx_strand_id
1 'polypeptide(L)'
;MKPYEIADRLNLLYGNSRPMLSELERVVNTEELSSIFTLCSYFLGKKHRANMNALMNLVYERQVCDNTFVLFKVLDKISQNDDSLDALRNFMACETIDRKSMYLVFRVLNGMYPDNADTLDDLKNTICAEGGEFDRDLVFLLFNVLEKIIDDEEGLGALKNVCGNHNFIKSQTELLFRVIMNIEYLDDEILSALKNIIAVDTDPDLYLLFKVIQGFDESNEDIANVKSATIFKTKVFELVHTLTEGKYSIPMNMKKMTKRFEGQALTDAFSRGQLQSKLWLIDIVNNYDINLGKTIYTCAGWYGVLPALLFERCKIEGNIYSFDSDPTTDNPADTLNKEYIIDNMKFKSFVKDIAELKFSEETLPIKHYKYSDAVKFEVMDTTHTIGHPTCVINTSCEHIAEFDKWWNAIPKGTLVILQNNDFIEHEDETVVNTKTDVDSWAKELKLSKSIFTGTLELEHYDRYMIIGEK
;
A
#
# COMPACT_ATOMS: atom_id res chain seq x y z
N MET A 1 10.30 -2.69 13.38
CA MET A 1 10.17 -2.02 12.07
C MET A 1 9.02 -1.04 12.10
N LYS A 2 9.27 0.18 11.66
CA LYS A 2 8.28 1.24 11.55
C LYS A 2 7.47 1.05 10.25
N PRO A 3 6.24 1.61 10.16
CA PRO A 3 5.39 1.45 8.99
C PRO A 3 6.03 1.86 7.66
N TYR A 4 6.80 2.95 7.63
CA TYR A 4 7.50 3.39 6.42
C TYR A 4 8.57 2.40 5.96
N GLU A 5 9.28 1.76 6.90
CA GLU A 5 10.27 0.72 6.58
C GLU A 5 9.58 -0.49 5.97
N ILE A 6 8.43 -0.89 6.53
CA ILE A 6 7.62 -2.01 6.01
C ILE A 6 7.16 -1.72 4.58
N ALA A 7 6.61 -0.53 4.33
CA ALA A 7 6.12 -0.16 3.01
C ALA A 7 7.27 -0.13 1.98
N ASP A 8 8.40 0.48 2.33
CA ASP A 8 9.62 0.50 1.51
C ASP A 8 10.12 -0.92 1.18
N ARG A 9 10.24 -1.81 2.17
CA ARG A 9 10.75 -3.18 1.94
C ARG A 9 9.81 -4.00 1.07
N LEU A 10 8.51 -3.87 1.27
CA LEU A 10 7.52 -4.60 0.47
C LEU A 10 7.44 -4.03 -0.96
N ASN A 11 7.62 -2.71 -1.14
CA ASN A 11 7.76 -2.12 -2.46
C ASN A 11 9.06 -2.55 -3.14
N LEU A 12 10.18 -2.65 -2.41
CA LEU A 12 11.44 -3.18 -2.95
C LEU A 12 11.31 -4.64 -3.43
N LEU A 13 10.56 -5.46 -2.70
CA LEU A 13 10.31 -6.84 -3.10
C LEU A 13 9.38 -6.94 -4.31
N TYR A 14 8.28 -6.18 -4.35
CA TYR A 14 7.18 -6.48 -5.26
C TYR A 14 6.80 -5.34 -6.22
N GLY A 15 7.27 -4.12 -5.98
CA GLY A 15 6.89 -2.89 -6.67
C GLY A 15 7.06 -2.94 -8.18
N ASN A 16 8.13 -3.57 -8.66
CA ASN A 16 8.37 -3.77 -10.10
C ASN A 16 7.23 -4.55 -10.78
N SER A 17 6.66 -5.54 -10.09
CA SER A 17 5.55 -6.36 -10.59
C SER A 17 4.17 -5.82 -10.21
N ARG A 18 4.10 -5.02 -9.13
CA ARG A 18 2.88 -4.47 -8.53
C ARG A 18 3.05 -2.97 -8.29
N PRO A 19 2.89 -2.11 -9.32
CA PRO A 19 3.21 -0.68 -9.23
C PRO A 19 2.43 0.08 -8.15
N MET A 20 1.23 -0.36 -7.79
CA MET A 20 0.43 0.24 -6.71
C MET A 20 1.09 0.16 -5.33
N LEU A 21 2.11 -0.68 -5.15
CA LEU A 21 2.91 -0.69 -3.92
C LEU A 21 3.79 0.55 -3.78
N SER A 22 4.20 1.16 -4.90
CA SER A 22 4.93 2.42 -4.87
C SER A 22 4.02 3.57 -4.46
N GLU A 23 2.75 3.55 -4.91
CA GLU A 23 1.72 4.49 -4.45
C GLU A 23 1.46 4.30 -2.94
N LEU A 24 1.32 3.04 -2.48
CA LEU A 24 1.16 2.74 -1.06
C LEU A 24 2.35 3.24 -0.22
N GLU A 25 3.58 3.06 -0.70
CA GLU A 25 4.77 3.57 -0.03
C GLU A 25 4.70 5.10 0.16
N ARG A 26 4.36 5.85 -0.90
CA ARG A 26 4.23 7.31 -0.81
C ARG A 26 3.08 7.75 0.08
N VAL A 27 1.96 7.03 0.05
CA VAL A 27 0.83 7.25 0.97
C VAL A 27 1.26 7.10 2.44
N VAL A 28 2.03 6.05 2.76
CA VAL A 28 2.50 5.80 4.13
C VAL A 28 3.56 6.81 4.53
N ASN A 29 4.49 7.16 3.63
CA ASN A 29 5.69 7.92 3.96
C ASN A 29 5.46 9.44 3.95
N THR A 30 4.76 9.95 2.95
CA THR A 30 4.65 11.40 2.69
C THR A 30 3.21 11.89 2.60
N GLU A 31 2.22 11.00 2.74
CA GLU A 31 0.79 11.35 2.62
C GLU A 31 0.48 12.05 1.28
N GLU A 32 1.19 11.63 0.22
CA GLU A 32 1.11 12.30 -1.07
C GLU A 32 -0.30 12.19 -1.64
N LEU A 33 -0.95 13.34 -1.83
CA LEU A 33 -2.35 13.43 -2.23
C LEU A 33 -2.65 12.74 -3.56
N SER A 34 -1.76 12.85 -4.56
CA SER A 34 -1.87 12.18 -5.85
C SER A 34 -1.85 10.65 -5.71
N SER A 35 -1.00 10.13 -4.82
CA SER A 35 -0.92 8.70 -4.50
C SER A 35 -2.16 8.21 -3.75
N ILE A 36 -2.72 9.02 -2.83
CA ILE A 36 -3.99 8.73 -2.16
C ILE A 36 -5.11 8.58 -3.20
N PHE A 37 -5.25 9.54 -4.11
CA PHE A 37 -6.26 9.51 -5.18
C PHE A 37 -6.07 8.30 -6.10
N THR A 38 -4.83 8.01 -6.50
CA THR A 38 -4.50 6.86 -7.36
C THR A 38 -4.89 5.54 -6.70
N LEU A 39 -4.52 5.36 -5.43
CA LEU A 39 -4.79 4.14 -4.69
C LEU A 39 -6.29 3.96 -4.39
N CYS A 40 -6.99 5.02 -4.02
CA CYS A 40 -8.45 4.97 -3.80
C CYS A 40 -9.20 4.68 -5.11
N SER A 41 -8.80 5.31 -6.22
CA SER A 41 -9.37 5.05 -7.55
C SER A 41 -9.11 3.61 -8.02
N TYR A 42 -7.96 3.02 -7.65
CA TYR A 42 -7.68 1.60 -7.88
C TYR A 42 -8.66 0.69 -7.13
N PHE A 43 -8.86 0.91 -5.82
CA PHE A 43 -9.71 0.05 -4.98
C PHE A 43 -11.22 0.23 -5.18
N LEU A 44 -11.68 1.44 -5.50
CA LEU A 44 -13.08 1.67 -5.90
C LEU A 44 -13.37 1.14 -7.32
N GLY A 45 -12.33 0.83 -8.09
CA GLY A 45 -12.43 0.23 -9.41
C GLY A 45 -13.04 1.15 -10.48
N LYS A 46 -13.40 0.54 -11.61
CA LYS A 46 -13.84 1.27 -12.81
C LYS A 46 -15.13 2.09 -12.60
N LYS A 47 -15.99 1.65 -11.68
CA LYS A 47 -17.27 2.29 -11.38
C LYS A 47 -17.09 3.73 -10.92
N HIS A 48 -16.17 3.98 -9.98
CA HIS A 48 -15.98 5.32 -9.40
C HIS A 48 -14.74 6.05 -9.90
N ARG A 49 -13.91 5.46 -10.78
CA ARG A 49 -12.71 6.12 -11.33
C ARG A 49 -12.97 7.55 -11.82
N ALA A 50 -14.07 7.72 -12.54
CA ALA A 50 -14.41 8.99 -13.14
C ALA A 50 -14.84 10.02 -12.07
N ASN A 51 -15.47 9.55 -10.99
CA ASN A 51 -15.88 10.36 -9.84
C ASN A 51 -14.68 10.73 -8.95
N MET A 52 -13.74 9.81 -8.77
CA MET A 52 -12.46 10.06 -8.10
C MET A 52 -11.63 11.13 -8.83
N ASN A 53 -11.59 11.08 -10.17
CA ASN A 53 -10.95 12.15 -10.94
C ASN A 53 -11.68 13.49 -10.78
N ALA A 54 -13.02 13.49 -10.67
CA ALA A 54 -13.79 14.70 -10.44
C ALA A 54 -13.45 15.30 -9.06
N LEU A 55 -13.42 14.47 -8.01
CA LEU A 55 -13.02 14.90 -6.66
C LEU A 55 -11.57 15.38 -6.64
N MET A 56 -10.65 14.68 -7.32
CA MET A 56 -9.25 15.07 -7.44
C MET A 56 -9.13 16.47 -8.06
N ASN A 57 -9.75 16.72 -9.21
CA ASN A 57 -9.73 18.03 -9.86
C ASN A 57 -10.42 19.09 -9.01
N LEU A 58 -11.54 18.75 -8.37
CA LEU A 58 -12.24 19.63 -7.44
C LEU A 58 -11.31 20.08 -6.31
N VAL A 59 -10.52 19.16 -5.75
CA VAL A 59 -9.48 19.49 -4.78
C VAL A 59 -8.40 20.34 -5.46
N TYR A 60 -7.64 19.84 -6.43
CA TYR A 60 -6.47 20.55 -6.96
C TYR A 60 -6.74 21.92 -7.60
N GLU A 61 -7.91 22.12 -8.20
CA GLU A 61 -8.23 23.35 -8.94
C GLU A 61 -9.06 24.34 -8.10
N ARG A 62 -9.29 24.06 -6.80
CA ARG A 62 -10.16 24.89 -5.96
C ARG A 62 -9.65 26.30 -5.81
N GLN A 63 -10.59 27.24 -5.80
CA GLN A 63 -10.34 28.67 -5.55
C GLN A 63 -11.22 29.12 -4.41
N VAL A 64 -10.67 29.97 -3.52
CA VAL A 64 -11.45 30.55 -2.42
C VAL A 64 -12.66 31.29 -3.01
N CYS A 65 -13.86 30.87 -2.61
CA CYS A 65 -15.10 31.45 -3.06
C CYS A 65 -16.05 31.63 -1.88
N ASP A 66 -16.31 32.89 -1.50
CA ASP A 66 -17.23 33.24 -0.41
C ASP A 66 -18.64 32.67 -0.63
N ASN A 67 -19.01 32.44 -1.89
CA ASN A 67 -20.30 31.90 -2.29
C ASN A 67 -20.43 30.38 -2.12
N THR A 68 -19.34 29.66 -1.86
CA THR A 68 -19.37 28.21 -1.60
C THR A 68 -20.27 27.89 -0.41
N PHE A 69 -20.10 28.61 0.72
CA PHE A 69 -20.94 28.40 1.89
C PHE A 69 -22.42 28.65 1.61
N VAL A 70 -22.72 29.63 0.77
CA VAL A 70 -24.09 29.97 0.37
C VAL A 70 -24.70 28.86 -0.47
N LEU A 71 -23.95 28.29 -1.42
CA LEU A 71 -24.43 27.14 -2.20
C LEU A 71 -24.73 25.93 -1.31
N PHE A 72 -23.87 25.64 -0.33
CA PHE A 72 -24.09 24.49 0.54
C PHE A 72 -25.33 24.61 1.42
N LYS A 73 -25.75 25.82 1.81
CA LYS A 73 -27.04 26.01 2.50
C LYS A 73 -28.24 25.53 1.67
N VAL A 74 -28.14 25.65 0.33
CA VAL A 74 -29.14 25.10 -0.58
C VAL A 74 -28.97 23.60 -0.74
N LEU A 75 -27.73 23.13 -0.97
CA LEU A 75 -27.42 21.70 -1.13
C LEU A 75 -27.84 20.88 0.10
N ASP A 76 -27.61 21.37 1.31
CA ASP A 76 -27.98 20.71 2.57
C ASP A 76 -29.51 20.41 2.61
N LYS A 77 -30.33 21.25 1.98
CA LYS A 77 -31.80 21.06 1.93
C LYS A 77 -32.27 20.12 0.81
N ILE A 78 -31.49 19.97 -0.26
CA ILE A 78 -31.91 19.23 -1.47
C ILE A 78 -31.05 18.00 -1.78
N SER A 79 -30.05 17.69 -0.95
CA SER A 79 -29.05 16.63 -1.19
C SER A 79 -29.64 15.24 -1.40
N GLN A 80 -30.84 15.00 -0.85
CA GLN A 80 -31.58 13.74 -0.98
C GLN A 80 -32.62 13.76 -2.12
N ASN A 81 -32.66 14.82 -2.93
CA ASN A 81 -33.63 15.01 -4.00
C ASN A 81 -32.91 15.19 -5.34
N ASP A 82 -32.74 14.07 -6.07
CA ASP A 82 -32.07 14.03 -7.37
C ASP A 82 -32.66 15.02 -8.38
N ASP A 83 -33.99 15.16 -8.42
CA ASP A 83 -34.69 16.06 -9.34
C ASP A 83 -34.30 17.53 -9.08
N SER A 84 -34.15 17.89 -7.80
CA SER A 84 -33.77 19.22 -7.36
C SER A 84 -32.27 19.49 -7.56
N LEU A 85 -31.42 18.50 -7.28
CA LEU A 85 -29.98 18.59 -7.57
C LEU A 85 -29.73 18.80 -9.06
N ASP A 86 -30.40 18.02 -9.92
CA ASP A 86 -30.34 18.16 -11.37
C ASP A 86 -30.85 19.52 -11.83
N ALA A 87 -31.96 19.99 -11.25
CA ALA A 87 -32.50 21.29 -11.57
C ALA A 87 -31.53 22.42 -11.21
N LEU A 88 -30.92 22.37 -10.01
CA LEU A 88 -29.95 23.37 -9.58
C LEU A 88 -28.70 23.36 -10.45
N ARG A 89 -28.14 22.17 -10.74
CA ARG A 89 -27.00 22.02 -11.66
C ARG A 89 -27.29 22.65 -13.02
N ASN A 90 -28.42 22.30 -13.63
CA ASN A 90 -28.80 22.80 -14.95
C ASN A 90 -29.05 24.30 -14.94
N PHE A 91 -29.63 24.83 -13.85
CA PHE A 91 -29.84 26.27 -13.70
C PHE A 91 -28.50 27.02 -13.63
N MET A 92 -27.55 26.52 -12.85
CA MET A 92 -26.22 27.14 -12.70
C MET A 92 -25.40 27.12 -13.99
N ALA A 93 -25.71 26.22 -14.93
CA ALA A 93 -25.09 26.17 -16.25
C ALA A 93 -25.72 27.14 -17.27
N CYS A 94 -26.83 27.82 -16.94
CA CYS A 94 -27.51 28.73 -17.85
C CYS A 94 -26.75 30.06 -17.99
N GLU A 95 -26.36 30.43 -19.22
CA GLU A 95 -25.72 31.73 -19.49
C GLU A 95 -26.71 32.90 -19.42
N THR A 96 -27.96 32.66 -19.81
CA THR A 96 -29.05 33.64 -19.80
C THR A 96 -30.22 33.08 -19.01
N ILE A 97 -30.83 33.93 -18.18
CA ILE A 97 -32.04 33.58 -17.42
C ILE A 97 -33.24 33.79 -18.34
N ASP A 98 -34.04 32.74 -18.52
CA ASP A 98 -35.32 32.75 -19.21
C ASP A 98 -36.40 31.99 -18.42
N ARG A 99 -37.64 31.96 -18.94
CA ARG A 99 -38.75 31.25 -18.29
C ARG A 99 -38.49 29.74 -18.13
N LYS A 100 -37.70 29.11 -19.01
CA LYS A 100 -37.35 27.68 -18.90
C LYS A 100 -36.36 27.45 -17.78
N SER A 101 -35.37 28.33 -17.63
CA SER A 101 -34.45 28.30 -16.49
C SER A 101 -35.20 28.53 -15.16
N MET A 102 -36.22 29.38 -15.13
CA MET A 102 -37.04 29.59 -13.92
C MET A 102 -37.82 28.34 -13.49
N TYR A 103 -38.24 27.50 -14.43
CA TYR A 103 -38.83 26.19 -14.11
C TYR A 103 -37.87 25.33 -13.25
N LEU A 104 -36.56 25.44 -13.49
CA LEU A 104 -35.54 24.74 -12.70
C LEU A 104 -35.49 25.29 -11.26
N VAL A 105 -35.57 26.62 -11.07
CA VAL A 105 -35.63 27.23 -9.73
C VAL A 105 -36.84 26.74 -8.95
N PHE A 106 -38.01 26.61 -9.59
CA PHE A 106 -39.20 26.05 -8.94
C PHE A 106 -39.06 24.58 -8.57
N ARG A 107 -38.35 23.78 -9.37
CA ARG A 107 -38.02 22.39 -8.98
C ARG A 107 -37.15 22.35 -7.73
N VAL A 108 -36.15 23.24 -7.62
CA VAL A 108 -35.33 23.39 -6.41
C VAL A 108 -36.16 23.82 -5.21
N LEU A 109 -37.06 24.81 -5.38
CA LEU A 109 -37.96 25.29 -4.33
C LEU A 109 -38.89 24.17 -3.82
N ASN A 110 -39.45 23.35 -4.72
CA ASN A 110 -40.28 22.21 -4.33
C ASN A 110 -39.47 21.16 -3.56
N GLY A 111 -38.19 20.97 -3.86
CA GLY A 111 -37.29 20.13 -3.07
C GLY A 111 -37.00 20.70 -1.68
N MET A 112 -36.78 22.01 -1.58
CA MET A 112 -36.50 22.69 -0.31
C MET A 112 -37.73 22.81 0.61
N TYR A 113 -38.92 22.95 0.01
CA TYR A 113 -40.18 23.26 0.71
C TYR A 113 -41.34 22.38 0.20
N PRO A 114 -41.28 21.05 0.42
CA PRO A 114 -42.30 20.14 -0.09
C PRO A 114 -43.71 20.43 0.46
N ASP A 115 -43.81 20.96 1.68
CA ASP A 115 -45.09 21.35 2.31
C ASP A 115 -45.77 22.54 1.63
N ASN A 116 -45.03 23.29 0.79
CA ASN A 116 -45.53 24.46 0.05
C ASN A 116 -45.76 24.15 -1.44
N ALA A 117 -45.71 22.88 -1.87
CA ALA A 117 -45.72 22.48 -3.27
C ALA A 117 -46.90 23.07 -4.07
N ASP A 118 -48.13 23.02 -3.54
CA ASP A 118 -49.30 23.57 -4.23
C ASP A 118 -49.17 25.08 -4.51
N THR A 119 -48.68 25.83 -3.52
CA THR A 119 -48.50 27.28 -3.62
C THR A 119 -47.36 27.63 -4.57
N LEU A 120 -46.27 26.85 -4.51
CA LEU A 120 -45.13 26.99 -5.41
C LEU A 120 -45.51 26.65 -6.85
N ASP A 121 -46.36 25.65 -7.07
CA ASP A 121 -46.84 25.26 -8.39
C ASP A 121 -47.80 26.30 -8.98
N ASP A 122 -48.69 26.90 -8.20
CA ASP A 122 -49.53 28.02 -8.63
C ASP A 122 -48.69 29.23 -9.03
N LEU A 123 -47.66 29.55 -8.24
CA LEU A 123 -46.74 30.64 -8.53
C LEU A 123 -45.90 30.34 -9.77
N LYS A 124 -45.41 29.11 -9.92
CA LYS A 124 -44.71 28.61 -11.11
C LYS A 124 -45.57 28.77 -12.35
N ASN A 125 -46.82 28.33 -12.31
CA ASN A 125 -47.75 28.39 -13.43
C ASN A 125 -48.05 29.84 -13.84
N THR A 126 -48.10 30.75 -12.87
CA THR A 126 -48.32 32.18 -13.12
C THR A 126 -47.08 32.83 -13.74
N ILE A 127 -45.90 32.57 -13.17
CA ILE A 127 -44.64 33.22 -13.55
C ILE A 127 -44.08 32.64 -14.85
N CYS A 128 -44.26 31.34 -15.08
CA CYS A 128 -43.74 30.63 -16.24
C CYS A 128 -44.78 30.49 -17.38
N ALA A 129 -45.97 31.11 -17.27
CA ALA A 129 -46.96 31.16 -18.36
C ALA A 129 -46.38 31.78 -19.65
N GLU A 130 -46.93 31.44 -20.82
CA GLU A 130 -46.42 31.92 -22.12
C GLU A 130 -46.62 33.45 -22.30
N GLY A 131 -45.53 34.15 -22.66
CA GLY A 131 -45.52 35.57 -23.08
C GLY A 131 -44.71 36.52 -22.16
N GLY A 132 -43.87 37.38 -22.76
CA GLY A 132 -43.11 38.46 -22.08
C GLY A 132 -41.65 38.12 -21.74
N GLU A 133 -40.75 39.12 -21.80
CA GLU A 133 -39.34 39.00 -21.40
C GLU A 133 -39.23 38.71 -19.89
N PHE A 134 -38.34 37.80 -19.51
CA PHE A 134 -38.01 37.52 -18.11
C PHE A 134 -36.56 37.91 -17.89
N ASP A 135 -36.31 38.91 -17.07
CA ASP A 135 -34.97 39.36 -16.72
C ASP A 135 -34.56 38.86 -15.31
N ARG A 136 -33.34 39.18 -14.93
CA ARG A 136 -32.76 38.77 -13.64
C ARG A 136 -33.32 39.55 -12.45
N ASP A 137 -33.82 40.77 -12.66
CA ASP A 137 -34.42 41.57 -11.60
C ASP A 137 -35.73 40.92 -11.12
N LEU A 138 -36.43 40.22 -12.00
CA LEU A 138 -37.60 39.41 -11.66
C LEU A 138 -37.27 38.22 -10.74
N VAL A 139 -36.05 37.71 -10.74
CA VAL A 139 -35.62 36.69 -9.75
C VAL A 139 -35.68 37.28 -8.34
N PHE A 140 -35.13 38.47 -8.14
CA PHE A 140 -35.16 39.13 -6.83
C PHE A 140 -36.59 39.46 -6.39
N LEU A 141 -37.45 39.89 -7.33
CA LEU A 141 -38.87 40.14 -7.04
C LEU A 141 -39.61 38.87 -6.63
N LEU A 142 -39.36 37.74 -7.30
CA LEU A 142 -39.91 36.43 -6.92
C LEU A 142 -39.51 36.08 -5.49
N PHE A 143 -38.24 36.17 -5.14
CA PHE A 143 -37.79 35.83 -3.78
C PHE A 143 -38.39 36.76 -2.72
N ASN A 144 -38.59 38.05 -3.01
CA ASN A 144 -39.28 38.96 -2.07
C ASN A 144 -40.75 38.53 -1.80
N VAL A 145 -41.41 37.92 -2.78
CA VAL A 145 -42.76 37.34 -2.60
C VAL A 145 -42.68 36.03 -1.81
N LEU A 146 -41.74 35.15 -2.14
CA LEU A 146 -41.54 33.88 -1.44
C LEU A 146 -41.23 34.09 0.05
N GLU A 147 -40.39 35.08 0.39
CA GLU A 147 -40.06 35.48 1.77
C GLU A 147 -41.28 35.96 2.59
N LYS A 148 -42.44 36.24 1.95
CA LYS A 148 -43.70 36.54 2.64
C LYS A 148 -44.61 35.35 2.85
N ILE A 149 -44.33 34.24 2.17
CA ILE A 149 -45.22 33.07 2.11
C ILE A 149 -44.56 31.85 2.77
N ILE A 150 -43.22 31.78 2.77
CA ILE A 150 -42.42 30.72 3.35
C ILE A 150 -41.55 31.30 4.48
N ASP A 151 -41.63 30.70 5.67
CA ASP A 151 -40.90 31.12 6.87
C ASP A 151 -39.50 30.51 6.93
N ASP A 152 -38.64 30.88 5.97
CA ASP A 152 -37.23 30.46 5.91
C ASP A 152 -36.37 31.51 5.20
N GLU A 153 -36.10 32.62 5.90
CA GLU A 153 -35.30 33.74 5.39
C GLU A 153 -33.89 33.31 4.98
N GLU A 154 -33.29 32.36 5.71
CA GLU A 154 -31.92 31.90 5.45
C GLU A 154 -31.84 31.03 4.18
N GLY A 155 -32.71 30.02 4.05
CA GLY A 155 -32.73 29.14 2.89
C GLY A 155 -33.13 29.88 1.60
N LEU A 156 -34.14 30.73 1.67
CA LEU A 156 -34.56 31.56 0.54
C LEU A 156 -33.48 32.58 0.18
N GLY A 157 -32.87 33.24 1.16
CA GLY A 157 -31.76 34.16 0.94
C GLY A 157 -30.56 33.46 0.29
N ALA A 158 -30.26 32.23 0.68
CA ALA A 158 -29.21 31.42 0.06
C ALA A 158 -29.54 31.09 -1.40
N LEU A 159 -30.73 30.57 -1.70
CA LEU A 159 -31.13 30.24 -3.07
C LEU A 159 -31.23 31.50 -3.95
N LYS A 160 -31.73 32.62 -3.42
CA LYS A 160 -31.74 33.92 -4.08
C LYS A 160 -30.34 34.36 -4.49
N ASN A 161 -29.36 34.22 -3.59
CA ASN A 161 -27.97 34.55 -3.89
C ASN A 161 -27.36 33.62 -4.95
N VAL A 162 -27.66 32.31 -4.86
CA VAL A 162 -27.25 31.30 -5.85
C VAL A 162 -27.81 31.64 -7.23
N CYS A 163 -29.08 32.05 -7.30
CA CYS A 163 -29.76 32.29 -8.57
C CYS A 163 -29.53 33.69 -9.15
N GLY A 164 -29.29 34.70 -8.30
CA GLY A 164 -29.28 36.11 -8.68
C GLY A 164 -27.94 36.65 -9.19
N ASN A 165 -26.80 36.03 -8.86
CA ASN A 165 -25.48 36.63 -9.11
C ASN A 165 -24.76 36.07 -10.35
N HIS A 166 -24.22 36.93 -11.24
CA HIS A 166 -23.60 36.53 -12.52
C HIS A 166 -22.24 35.81 -12.36
N ASN A 167 -21.64 35.94 -11.18
CA ASN A 167 -20.35 35.34 -10.83
C ASN A 167 -20.51 34.26 -9.75
N PHE A 168 -21.71 33.71 -9.57
CA PHE A 168 -21.95 32.69 -8.57
C PHE A 168 -21.24 31.39 -8.96
N ILE A 169 -20.08 31.15 -8.33
CA ILE A 169 -19.20 29.99 -8.46
C ILE A 169 -18.74 29.77 -9.91
N LYS A 170 -17.80 30.62 -10.36
CA LYS A 170 -17.01 30.36 -11.56
C LYS A 170 -15.86 29.41 -11.21
N SER A 171 -16.04 28.12 -11.52
CA SER A 171 -15.04 27.19 -12.12
C SER A 171 -15.17 25.72 -11.70
N GLN A 172 -16.05 25.34 -10.76
CA GLN A 172 -16.07 23.94 -10.27
C GLN A 172 -17.44 23.34 -9.96
N THR A 173 -18.52 24.09 -10.21
CA THR A 173 -19.90 23.64 -9.97
C THR A 173 -20.19 22.30 -10.61
N GLU A 174 -19.79 22.09 -11.87
CA GLU A 174 -20.05 20.82 -12.56
C GLU A 174 -19.32 19.64 -11.90
N LEU A 175 -18.06 19.83 -11.48
CA LEU A 175 -17.30 18.80 -10.76
C LEU A 175 -17.94 18.52 -9.39
N LEU A 176 -18.39 19.56 -8.69
CA LEU A 176 -19.07 19.46 -7.40
C LEU A 176 -20.36 18.66 -7.51
N PHE A 177 -21.26 19.02 -8.42
CA PHE A 177 -22.52 18.29 -8.63
C PHE A 177 -22.25 16.85 -9.06
N ARG A 178 -21.25 16.63 -9.92
CA ARG A 178 -20.84 15.29 -10.30
C ARG A 178 -20.42 14.45 -9.10
N VAL A 179 -19.62 15.00 -8.18
CA VAL A 179 -19.23 14.29 -6.96
C VAL A 179 -20.46 13.99 -6.10
N ILE A 180 -21.26 15.01 -5.76
CA ILE A 180 -22.45 14.88 -4.91
C ILE A 180 -23.42 13.83 -5.44
N MET A 181 -23.77 13.90 -6.72
CA MET A 181 -24.75 13.00 -7.34
C MET A 181 -24.25 11.56 -7.54
N ASN A 182 -22.96 11.28 -7.31
CA ASN A 182 -22.38 9.95 -7.50
C ASN A 182 -21.83 9.33 -6.21
N ILE A 183 -21.97 10.01 -5.07
CA ILE A 183 -21.78 9.43 -3.75
C ILE A 183 -22.98 8.52 -3.47
N GLU A 184 -22.72 7.25 -3.13
CA GLU A 184 -23.78 6.26 -2.90
C GLU A 184 -24.53 6.52 -1.59
N TYR A 185 -23.79 6.99 -0.60
CA TYR A 185 -24.30 7.29 0.74
C TYR A 185 -23.93 8.74 1.03
N LEU A 186 -24.83 9.67 0.69
CA LEU A 186 -24.63 11.08 0.98
C LEU A 186 -25.40 11.44 2.25
N ASP A 187 -24.68 11.80 3.30
CA ASP A 187 -25.25 12.33 4.54
C ASP A 187 -24.76 13.77 4.81
N ASP A 188 -25.33 14.40 5.83
CA ASP A 188 -24.98 15.76 6.24
C ASP A 188 -23.49 15.88 6.60
N GLU A 189 -22.89 14.81 7.12
CA GLU A 189 -21.50 14.84 7.55
C GLU A 189 -20.52 14.77 6.36
N ILE A 190 -20.82 13.99 5.32
CA ILE A 190 -20.08 13.90 4.06
C ILE A 190 -20.24 15.20 3.29
N LEU A 191 -21.45 15.76 3.22
CA LEU A 191 -21.70 17.03 2.56
C LEU A 191 -20.95 18.17 3.26
N SER A 192 -20.95 18.18 4.60
CA SER A 192 -20.16 19.12 5.40
C SER A 192 -18.64 18.93 5.22
N ALA A 193 -18.16 17.69 5.12
CA ALA A 193 -16.76 17.40 4.83
C ALA A 193 -16.36 17.93 3.45
N LEU A 194 -17.18 17.69 2.42
CA LEU A 194 -16.97 18.20 1.07
C LEU A 194 -16.94 19.72 1.05
N LYS A 195 -17.90 20.38 1.72
CA LYS A 195 -17.93 21.85 1.90
C LYS A 195 -16.59 22.37 2.44
N ASN A 196 -16.11 21.78 3.52
CA ASN A 196 -14.90 22.23 4.20
C ASN A 196 -13.64 22.01 3.35
N ILE A 197 -13.60 20.94 2.54
CA ILE A 197 -12.49 20.68 1.61
C ILE A 197 -12.43 21.75 0.51
N ILE A 198 -13.57 22.15 -0.04
CA ILE A 198 -13.61 23.05 -1.21
C ILE A 198 -13.68 24.53 -0.85
N ALA A 199 -14.06 24.87 0.39
CA ALA A 199 -14.20 26.25 0.83
C ALA A 199 -12.86 26.95 1.11
N VAL A 200 -11.76 26.20 1.25
CA VAL A 200 -10.42 26.71 1.56
C VAL A 200 -9.42 26.25 0.52
N ASP A 201 -8.36 27.04 0.29
CA ASP A 201 -7.29 26.76 -0.68
C ASP A 201 -6.08 26.01 -0.07
N THR A 202 -6.12 25.70 1.23
CA THR A 202 -5.11 24.89 1.93
C THR A 202 -5.33 23.40 1.74
N ASP A 203 -4.27 22.59 1.80
CA ASP A 203 -4.35 21.12 1.68
C ASP A 203 -5.53 20.52 2.46
N PRO A 204 -6.27 19.57 1.86
CA PRO A 204 -7.46 19.03 2.47
C PRO A 204 -7.12 18.28 3.75
N ASP A 205 -7.96 18.45 4.78
CA ASP A 205 -7.91 17.57 5.94
C ASP A 205 -8.15 16.13 5.48
N LEU A 206 -7.20 15.24 5.76
CA LEU A 206 -7.24 13.86 5.28
C LEU A 206 -8.41 13.07 5.86
N TYR A 207 -8.86 13.36 7.09
CA TYR A 207 -10.04 12.70 7.64
C TYR A 207 -11.29 13.09 6.87
N LEU A 208 -11.44 14.37 6.55
CA LEU A 208 -12.55 14.87 5.73
C LEU A 208 -12.47 14.29 4.32
N LEU A 209 -11.28 14.24 3.71
CA LEU A 209 -11.09 13.67 2.38
C LEU A 209 -11.50 12.20 2.35
N PHE A 210 -11.01 11.38 3.29
CA PHE A 210 -11.40 9.98 3.36
C PHE A 210 -12.89 9.80 3.67
N LYS A 211 -13.51 10.72 4.42
CA LYS A 211 -14.96 10.68 4.64
C LYS A 211 -15.73 10.80 3.32
N VAL A 212 -15.35 11.76 2.49
CA VAL A 212 -15.95 11.93 1.14
C VAL A 212 -15.65 10.72 0.25
N ILE A 213 -14.41 10.22 0.24
CA ILE A 213 -14.04 9.06 -0.58
C ILE A 213 -14.82 7.80 -0.15
N GLN A 214 -15.01 7.58 1.14
CA GLN A 214 -15.79 6.46 1.67
C GLN A 214 -17.27 6.55 1.28
N GLY A 215 -17.83 7.75 1.12
CA GLY A 215 -19.20 7.91 0.64
C GLY A 215 -19.47 7.34 -0.76
N PHE A 216 -18.43 7.15 -1.58
CA PHE A 216 -18.59 6.49 -2.88
C PHE A 216 -18.91 4.99 -2.76
N ASP A 217 -18.43 4.33 -1.70
CA ASP A 217 -18.71 2.92 -1.40
C ASP A 217 -18.31 2.65 0.06
N GLU A 218 -19.28 2.78 0.98
CA GLU A 218 -19.02 2.61 2.42
C GLU A 218 -18.64 1.18 2.79
N SER A 219 -19.02 0.21 1.94
CA SER A 219 -18.75 -1.21 2.16
C SER A 219 -17.33 -1.62 1.77
N ASN A 220 -16.58 -0.72 1.11
CA ASN A 220 -15.24 -1.00 0.61
C ASN A 220 -14.19 -0.98 1.75
N GLU A 221 -13.88 -2.17 2.27
CA GLU A 221 -12.88 -2.34 3.33
C GLU A 221 -11.48 -1.85 2.91
N ASP A 222 -11.12 -1.92 1.63
CA ASP A 222 -9.80 -1.47 1.16
C ASP A 222 -9.67 0.05 1.27
N ILE A 223 -10.73 0.84 1.04
CA ILE A 223 -10.70 2.28 1.28
C ILE A 223 -10.51 2.61 2.77
N ALA A 224 -11.16 1.86 3.66
CA ALA A 224 -10.93 1.99 5.10
C ALA A 224 -9.48 1.61 5.48
N ASN A 225 -8.90 0.62 4.81
CA ASN A 225 -7.50 0.24 4.98
C ASN A 225 -6.54 1.32 4.44
N VAL A 226 -6.82 1.94 3.29
CA VAL A 226 -6.02 3.06 2.75
C VAL A 226 -6.04 4.24 3.72
N LYS A 227 -7.21 4.62 4.24
CA LYS A 227 -7.32 5.63 5.31
C LYS A 227 -6.45 5.28 6.51
N SER A 228 -6.51 4.03 6.95
CA SER A 228 -5.76 3.55 8.12
C SER A 228 -4.26 3.52 7.90
N ALA A 229 -3.80 3.22 6.69
CA ALA A 229 -2.40 3.28 6.29
C ALA A 229 -1.89 4.71 6.12
N THR A 230 -2.76 5.61 5.64
CA THR A 230 -2.41 7.02 5.45
C THR A 230 -2.30 7.74 6.78
N ILE A 231 -3.35 7.71 7.59
CA ILE A 231 -3.49 8.55 8.80
C ILE A 231 -2.86 7.88 10.01
N PHE A 232 -3.19 6.61 10.26
CA PHE A 232 -2.76 5.89 11.46
C PHE A 232 -1.48 5.08 11.24
N LYS A 233 -0.98 5.01 10.01
CA LYS A 233 0.17 4.18 9.61
C LYS A 233 0.00 2.70 10.00
N THR A 234 -1.23 2.21 9.94
CA THR A 234 -1.60 0.81 10.22
C THR A 234 -2.09 0.12 8.95
N LYS A 235 -2.43 -1.17 8.97
CA LYS A 235 -3.02 -1.90 7.83
C LYS A 235 -2.18 -1.98 6.54
N VAL A 236 -0.91 -1.57 6.57
CA VAL A 236 0.02 -1.67 5.43
C VAL A 236 0.10 -3.10 4.89
N PHE A 237 0.23 -4.09 5.79
CA PHE A 237 0.29 -5.49 5.39
C PHE A 237 -0.99 -5.99 4.71
N GLU A 238 -2.16 -5.59 5.21
CA GLU A 238 -3.45 -5.91 4.60
C GLU A 238 -3.53 -5.37 3.16
N LEU A 239 -3.16 -4.10 2.95
CA LEU A 239 -3.12 -3.52 1.61
C LEU A 239 -2.13 -4.23 0.69
N VAL A 240 -0.93 -4.54 1.18
CA VAL A 240 0.07 -5.29 0.40
C VAL A 240 -0.48 -6.68 0.02
N HIS A 241 -1.16 -7.36 0.94
CA HIS A 241 -1.79 -8.65 0.66
C HIS A 241 -2.83 -8.54 -0.46
N THR A 242 -3.70 -7.53 -0.41
CA THR A 242 -4.68 -7.27 -1.48
C THR A 242 -4.01 -6.92 -2.80
N LEU A 243 -3.04 -5.99 -2.79
CA LEU A 243 -2.31 -5.54 -3.99
C LEU A 243 -1.45 -6.63 -4.64
N THR A 244 -1.07 -7.64 -3.87
CA THR A 244 -0.35 -8.83 -4.37
C THR A 244 -1.28 -9.98 -4.75
N GLU A 245 -2.60 -9.81 -4.59
CA GLU A 245 -3.64 -10.84 -4.79
C GLU A 245 -3.44 -12.06 -3.90
N GLY A 246 -2.82 -11.89 -2.72
CA GLY A 246 -2.53 -12.96 -1.78
C GLY A 246 -1.59 -14.05 -2.28
N LYS A 247 -0.84 -13.81 -3.37
CA LYS A 247 0.05 -14.80 -4.00
C LYS A 247 1.33 -15.10 -3.21
N TYR A 248 1.69 -14.23 -2.28
CA TYR A 248 2.97 -14.27 -1.58
C TYR A 248 2.77 -14.45 -0.07
N SER A 249 3.59 -15.30 0.54
CA SER A 249 3.52 -15.58 1.98
C SER A 249 4.34 -14.59 2.81
N ILE A 250 5.43 -14.06 2.25
CA ILE A 250 6.36 -13.16 2.95
C ILE A 250 5.64 -11.96 3.59
N PRO A 251 4.72 -11.22 2.94
CA PRO A 251 4.06 -10.07 3.59
C PRO A 251 3.32 -10.45 4.88
N MET A 252 2.60 -11.57 4.86
CA MET A 252 1.83 -12.04 6.03
C MET A 252 2.72 -12.64 7.10
N ASN A 253 3.85 -13.25 6.73
CA ASN A 253 4.81 -13.73 7.71
C ASN A 253 5.62 -12.61 8.32
N MET A 254 6.01 -11.61 7.53
CA MET A 254 6.61 -10.37 8.03
C MET A 254 5.68 -9.67 9.02
N LYS A 255 4.36 -9.63 8.75
CA LYS A 255 3.36 -9.15 9.74
C LYS A 255 3.40 -9.93 11.05
N LYS A 256 3.57 -11.26 11.00
CA LYS A 256 3.72 -12.09 12.20
C LYS A 256 5.05 -11.77 12.89
N MET A 257 6.13 -11.61 12.13
CA MET A 257 7.46 -11.24 12.63
C MET A 257 7.42 -9.92 13.41
N THR A 258 6.84 -8.86 12.83
CA THR A 258 6.76 -7.54 13.47
C THR A 258 5.89 -7.49 14.72
N LYS A 259 5.08 -8.53 14.97
CA LYS A 259 4.29 -8.67 16.20
C LYS A 259 4.98 -9.54 17.26
N ARG A 260 5.87 -10.43 16.82
CA ARG A 260 6.53 -11.45 17.66
C ARG A 260 7.91 -11.05 18.13
N PHE A 261 8.59 -10.26 17.30
CA PHE A 261 9.99 -9.90 17.46
C PHE A 261 10.12 -8.39 17.35
N GLU A 262 11.03 -7.83 18.14
CA GLU A 262 11.31 -6.41 18.20
C GLU A 262 12.83 -6.18 18.16
N GLY A 263 13.24 -4.94 17.94
CA GLY A 263 14.64 -4.53 17.94
C GLY A 263 15.27 -4.39 16.56
N GLN A 264 16.53 -3.96 16.58
CA GLN A 264 17.29 -3.59 15.39
C GLN A 264 17.54 -4.79 14.46
N ALA A 265 17.79 -5.98 15.02
CA ALA A 265 17.99 -7.22 14.27
C ALA A 265 16.85 -7.52 13.28
N LEU A 266 15.59 -7.30 13.67
CA LEU A 266 14.46 -7.48 12.75
C LEU A 266 14.51 -6.47 11.59
N THR A 267 14.82 -5.21 11.87
CA THR A 267 14.93 -4.19 10.82
C THR A 267 16.11 -4.47 9.89
N ASP A 268 17.23 -4.93 10.45
CA ASP A 268 18.45 -5.26 9.71
C ASP A 268 18.28 -6.49 8.82
N ALA A 269 17.55 -7.52 9.29
CA ALA A 269 17.20 -8.71 8.48
C ALA A 269 16.52 -8.36 7.16
N PHE A 270 15.77 -7.27 7.16
CA PHE A 270 15.09 -6.74 5.97
C PHE A 270 15.72 -5.42 5.50
N SER A 271 16.97 -5.10 5.82
CA SER A 271 17.62 -3.88 5.30
C SER A 271 17.71 -3.91 3.76
N ARG A 272 17.81 -2.74 3.13
CA ARG A 272 17.84 -2.65 1.65
C ARG A 272 18.98 -3.48 1.07
N GLY A 273 20.20 -3.34 1.61
CA GLY A 273 21.36 -4.12 1.19
C GLY A 273 21.17 -5.63 1.40
N GLN A 274 20.58 -6.05 2.53
CA GLN A 274 20.28 -7.46 2.79
C GLN A 274 19.25 -8.04 1.82
N LEU A 275 18.23 -7.27 1.41
CA LEU A 275 17.25 -7.71 0.43
C LEU A 275 17.81 -7.67 -1.00
N GLN A 276 18.49 -6.59 -1.39
CA GLN A 276 19.09 -6.43 -2.71
C GLN A 276 20.13 -7.53 -3.01
N SER A 277 21.03 -7.81 -2.06
CA SER A 277 22.03 -8.89 -2.22
C SER A 277 21.41 -10.27 -2.41
N LYS A 278 20.31 -10.57 -1.70
CA LYS A 278 19.59 -11.85 -1.83
C LYS A 278 18.76 -11.90 -3.10
N LEU A 279 18.09 -10.81 -3.48
CA LEU A 279 17.36 -10.72 -4.75
C LEU A 279 18.31 -10.91 -5.94
N TRP A 280 19.50 -10.32 -5.89
CA TRP A 280 20.52 -10.53 -6.92
C TRP A 280 20.92 -12.00 -7.06
N LEU A 281 21.10 -12.71 -5.94
CA LEU A 281 21.33 -14.16 -5.95
C LEU A 281 20.18 -14.90 -6.64
N ILE A 282 18.94 -14.61 -6.26
CA ILE A 282 17.75 -15.21 -6.87
C ILE A 282 17.68 -14.94 -8.38
N ASP A 283 17.96 -13.71 -8.79
CA ASP A 283 17.92 -13.30 -10.19
C ASP A 283 18.98 -14.07 -11.00
N ILE A 284 20.20 -14.23 -10.47
CA ILE A 284 21.24 -15.05 -11.13
C ILE A 284 20.83 -16.52 -11.19
N VAL A 285 20.28 -17.09 -10.11
CA VAL A 285 19.77 -18.48 -10.10
C VAL A 285 18.75 -18.68 -11.21
N ASN A 286 17.79 -17.77 -11.36
CA ASN A 286 16.75 -17.85 -12.38
C ASN A 286 17.28 -17.58 -13.80
N ASN A 287 18.14 -16.57 -13.97
CA ASN A 287 18.66 -16.18 -15.29
C ASN A 287 19.55 -17.27 -15.91
N TYR A 288 20.27 -18.03 -15.08
CA TYR A 288 21.13 -19.14 -15.51
C TYR A 288 20.45 -20.51 -15.42
N ASP A 289 19.16 -20.57 -15.05
CA ASP A 289 18.40 -21.80 -14.83
C ASP A 289 19.15 -22.81 -13.93
N ILE A 290 19.72 -22.30 -12.84
CA ILE A 290 20.57 -23.10 -11.94
C ILE A 290 19.70 -24.06 -11.15
N ASN A 291 19.92 -25.36 -11.35
CA ASN A 291 19.27 -26.40 -10.57
C ASN A 291 19.92 -26.54 -9.18
N LEU A 292 19.21 -26.09 -8.14
CA LEU A 292 19.67 -26.16 -6.74
C LEU A 292 19.57 -27.58 -6.14
N GLY A 293 18.89 -28.49 -6.84
CA GLY A 293 18.66 -29.87 -6.41
C GLY A 293 17.64 -30.02 -5.28
N LYS A 294 17.76 -31.11 -4.51
CA LYS A 294 16.75 -31.54 -3.53
C LYS A 294 17.06 -31.17 -2.08
N THR A 295 18.32 -30.87 -1.75
CA THR A 295 18.71 -30.58 -0.37
C THR A 295 19.64 -29.39 -0.38
N ILE A 296 19.12 -28.24 0.01
CA ILE A 296 19.81 -26.96 -0.04
C ILE A 296 20.16 -26.58 1.38
N TYR A 297 21.44 -26.34 1.65
CA TYR A 297 21.89 -25.82 2.93
C TYR A 297 22.12 -24.33 2.81
N THR A 298 21.44 -23.53 3.63
CA THR A 298 21.75 -22.10 3.79
C THR A 298 22.54 -21.91 5.09
N CYS A 299 23.85 -21.74 4.96
CA CYS A 299 24.78 -21.51 6.06
C CYS A 299 24.76 -20.03 6.48
N ALA A 300 24.82 -19.77 7.80
CA ALA A 300 24.65 -18.44 8.40
C ALA A 300 23.32 -17.80 7.96
N GLY A 301 22.23 -18.58 8.04
CA GLY A 301 20.94 -18.23 7.46
C GLY A 301 20.15 -17.20 8.27
N TRP A 302 20.57 -16.89 9.50
CA TRP A 302 19.98 -15.88 10.37
C TRP A 302 18.45 -15.96 10.43
N TYR A 303 17.72 -14.88 10.13
CA TYR A 303 16.25 -14.82 10.17
C TYR A 303 15.55 -15.50 8.97
N GLY A 304 16.28 -16.29 8.17
CA GLY A 304 15.69 -17.14 7.14
C GLY A 304 15.11 -16.38 5.93
N VAL A 305 15.59 -15.15 5.67
CA VAL A 305 15.09 -14.30 4.57
C VAL A 305 15.44 -14.88 3.20
N LEU A 306 16.65 -15.41 3.03
CA LEU A 306 17.05 -16.05 1.76
C LEU A 306 16.21 -17.30 1.45
N PRO A 307 16.02 -18.26 2.38
CA PRO A 307 15.08 -19.36 2.19
C PRO A 307 13.68 -18.92 1.76
N ALA A 308 13.13 -17.87 2.39
CA ALA A 308 11.79 -17.38 2.05
C ALA A 308 11.72 -16.87 0.61
N LEU A 309 12.74 -16.13 0.16
CA LEU A 309 12.86 -15.66 -1.21
C LEU A 309 13.07 -16.79 -2.21
N LEU A 310 13.88 -17.80 -1.86
CA LEU A 310 14.11 -18.99 -2.70
C LEU A 310 12.81 -19.74 -2.95
N PHE A 311 12.01 -20.02 -1.91
CA PHE A 311 10.74 -20.70 -2.12
C PHE A 311 9.73 -19.90 -2.92
N GLU A 312 9.70 -18.58 -2.75
CA GLU A 312 8.74 -17.72 -3.43
C GLU A 312 9.09 -17.48 -4.91
N ARG A 313 10.39 -17.50 -5.26
CA ARG A 313 10.89 -17.05 -6.57
C ARG A 313 11.64 -18.08 -7.39
N CYS A 314 12.03 -19.20 -6.78
CA CYS A 314 12.72 -20.29 -7.47
C CYS A 314 11.87 -21.56 -7.43
N LYS A 315 12.13 -22.47 -8.37
CA LYS A 315 11.52 -23.81 -8.34
C LYS A 315 12.27 -24.69 -7.34
N ILE A 316 11.72 -24.82 -6.14
CA ILE A 316 12.29 -25.67 -5.08
C ILE A 316 11.51 -26.97 -4.98
N GLU A 317 12.11 -28.07 -5.45
CA GLU A 317 11.49 -29.41 -5.40
C GLU A 317 11.69 -30.13 -4.05
N GLY A 318 12.73 -29.75 -3.31
CA GLY A 318 13.12 -30.42 -2.08
C GLY A 318 13.10 -29.51 -0.85
N ASN A 319 14.11 -29.65 0.00
CA ASN A 319 14.19 -29.01 1.30
C ASN A 319 15.28 -27.93 1.33
N ILE A 320 15.00 -26.85 2.05
CA ILE A 320 15.98 -25.83 2.45
C ILE A 320 16.18 -25.95 3.96
N TYR A 321 17.40 -26.29 4.36
CA TYR A 321 17.82 -26.35 5.75
C TYR A 321 18.74 -25.18 6.06
N SER A 322 18.32 -24.37 7.03
CA SER A 322 19.00 -23.14 7.41
C SER A 322 19.76 -23.32 8.72
N PHE A 323 21.04 -22.97 8.73
CA PHE A 323 21.91 -23.18 9.88
C PHE A 323 22.44 -21.84 10.38
N ASP A 324 22.37 -21.66 11.70
CA ASP A 324 22.94 -20.50 12.38
C ASP A 324 23.42 -20.92 13.78
N SER A 325 24.52 -20.37 14.25
CA SER A 325 25.03 -20.67 15.60
C SER A 325 24.23 -19.95 16.69
N ASP A 326 23.57 -18.83 16.37
CA ASP A 326 22.82 -18.06 17.34
C ASP A 326 21.44 -18.69 17.62
N PRO A 327 21.17 -19.16 18.85
CA PRO A 327 19.89 -19.77 19.22
C PRO A 327 18.69 -18.83 19.18
N THR A 328 18.89 -17.52 18.98
CA THR A 328 17.80 -16.53 18.90
C THR A 328 17.21 -16.39 17.48
N THR A 329 17.84 -17.00 16.48
CA THR A 329 17.52 -16.80 15.05
C THR A 329 16.53 -17.82 14.50
N ASP A 330 16.43 -19.01 15.12
CA ASP A 330 15.63 -20.13 14.61
C ASP A 330 14.12 -19.84 14.67
N ASN A 331 13.61 -19.22 15.73
CA ASN A 331 12.21 -18.86 15.84
C ASN A 331 11.78 -17.77 14.84
N PRO A 332 12.54 -16.67 14.65
CA PRO A 332 12.34 -15.74 13.54
C PRO A 332 12.35 -16.44 12.17
N ALA A 333 13.35 -17.27 11.89
CA ALA A 333 13.45 -17.98 10.62
C ALA A 333 12.25 -18.92 10.36
N ASP A 334 11.84 -19.68 11.37
CA ASP A 334 10.65 -20.53 11.31
C ASP A 334 9.36 -19.72 11.14
N THR A 335 9.26 -18.56 11.80
CA THR A 335 8.09 -17.68 11.66
C THR A 335 7.98 -17.12 10.24
N LEU A 336 9.11 -16.74 9.62
CA LEU A 336 9.12 -16.22 8.26
C LEU A 336 8.80 -17.28 7.21
N ASN A 337 9.16 -18.54 7.47
CA ASN A 337 9.04 -19.66 6.53
C ASN A 337 7.97 -20.69 6.94
N LYS A 338 7.01 -20.28 7.77
CA LYS A 338 6.06 -21.17 8.45
C LYS A 338 5.31 -22.12 7.50
N GLU A 339 4.87 -21.64 6.35
CA GLU A 339 4.08 -22.39 5.38
C GLU A 339 4.91 -23.57 4.82
N TYR A 340 6.23 -23.40 4.68
CA TYR A 340 7.14 -24.44 4.19
C TYR A 340 7.55 -25.43 5.28
N ILE A 341 7.41 -25.08 6.56
CA ILE A 341 7.52 -26.05 7.67
C ILE A 341 6.30 -26.95 7.69
N ILE A 342 5.11 -26.36 7.55
CA ILE A 342 3.83 -27.08 7.53
C ILE A 342 3.74 -27.98 6.28
N ASP A 343 4.24 -27.52 5.14
CA ASP A 343 4.40 -28.33 3.94
C ASP A 343 5.58 -29.31 4.08
N ASN A 344 5.35 -30.36 4.87
CA ASN A 344 6.23 -31.52 4.97
C ASN A 344 7.70 -31.19 5.32
N MET A 345 7.92 -30.20 6.19
CA MET A 345 9.27 -29.78 6.61
C MET A 345 10.19 -29.41 5.43
N LYS A 346 9.63 -28.86 4.35
CA LYS A 346 10.42 -28.30 3.24
C LYS A 346 11.39 -27.23 3.73
N PHE A 347 11.00 -26.42 4.70
CA PHE A 347 11.92 -25.56 5.42
C PHE A 347 12.17 -26.07 6.83
N LYS A 348 13.41 -25.93 7.32
CA LYS A 348 13.69 -25.93 8.77
C LYS A 348 14.96 -25.17 9.12
N SER A 349 14.92 -24.36 10.18
CA SER A 349 16.12 -23.79 10.81
C SER A 349 16.70 -24.68 11.91
N PHE A 350 18.02 -24.64 12.07
CA PHE A 350 18.80 -25.38 13.04
C PHE A 350 19.77 -24.44 13.76
N VAL A 351 19.84 -24.56 15.09
CA VAL A 351 20.87 -23.93 15.89
C VAL A 351 22.11 -24.81 15.85
N LYS A 352 23.03 -24.51 14.94
CA LYS A 352 24.27 -25.26 14.72
C LYS A 352 25.32 -24.39 14.05
N ASP A 353 26.54 -24.42 14.58
CA ASP A 353 27.70 -23.81 13.93
C ASP A 353 27.99 -24.53 12.60
N ILE A 354 28.12 -23.74 11.54
CA ILE A 354 28.38 -24.24 10.19
C ILE A 354 29.75 -24.91 10.07
N ALA A 355 30.72 -24.58 10.93
CA ALA A 355 32.02 -25.22 11.02
C ALA A 355 31.94 -26.68 11.52
N GLU A 356 30.84 -27.05 12.17
CA GLU A 356 30.59 -28.41 12.71
C GLU A 356 29.65 -29.25 11.82
N LEU A 357 29.25 -28.74 10.65
CA LEU A 357 28.42 -29.48 9.71
C LEU A 357 29.18 -30.63 9.07
N LYS A 358 28.55 -31.81 9.06
CA LYS A 358 29.12 -33.00 8.41
C LYS A 358 28.93 -33.04 6.89
N PHE A 359 28.07 -32.16 6.35
CA PHE A 359 27.64 -32.16 4.94
C PHE A 359 27.26 -33.54 4.40
N SER A 360 26.69 -34.37 5.26
CA SER A 360 26.26 -35.74 5.01
C SER A 360 25.04 -36.02 5.89
N GLU A 361 24.53 -37.26 5.86
CA GLU A 361 23.38 -37.61 6.68
C GLU A 361 23.67 -37.37 8.17
N GLU A 362 22.82 -36.58 8.81
CA GLU A 362 22.94 -36.25 10.23
C GLU A 362 21.56 -36.05 10.84
N THR A 363 21.39 -36.49 12.09
CA THR A 363 20.19 -36.21 12.88
C THR A 363 20.50 -35.09 13.86
N LEU A 364 19.76 -33.99 13.77
CA LEU A 364 19.98 -32.78 14.55
C LEU A 364 18.78 -32.46 15.44
N PRO A 365 19.02 -31.85 16.62
CA PRO A 365 17.93 -31.36 17.45
C PRO A 365 17.23 -30.18 16.75
N ILE A 366 15.90 -30.14 16.86
CA ILE A 366 15.08 -29.02 16.39
C ILE A 366 14.04 -28.65 17.42
N LYS A 367 13.64 -27.37 17.39
CA LYS A 367 12.55 -26.84 18.20
C LYS A 367 11.32 -26.60 17.33
N HIS A 368 10.13 -26.94 17.83
CA HIS A 368 8.87 -26.52 17.24
C HIS A 368 8.18 -25.49 18.13
N TYR A 369 7.83 -24.35 17.54
CA TYR A 369 7.20 -23.22 18.21
C TYR A 369 5.68 -23.24 18.02
N LYS A 370 4.94 -23.60 19.08
CA LYS A 370 3.48 -23.64 19.07
C LYS A 370 2.90 -22.39 19.73
N TYR A 371 2.53 -21.42 18.90
CA TYR A 371 1.95 -20.16 19.36
C TYR A 371 0.49 -20.32 19.80
N SER A 372 0.17 -19.80 20.99
CA SER A 372 -1.20 -19.70 21.53
C SER A 372 -1.81 -18.32 21.35
N ASP A 373 -0.98 -17.27 21.24
CA ASP A 373 -1.38 -15.93 20.80
C ASP A 373 -0.28 -15.27 19.93
N ALA A 374 -0.26 -13.94 19.85
CA ALA A 374 0.73 -13.22 19.05
C ALA A 374 2.17 -13.44 19.53
N VAL A 375 2.41 -13.60 20.84
CA VAL A 375 3.76 -13.62 21.44
C VAL A 375 4.00 -14.82 22.35
N LYS A 376 2.96 -15.47 22.87
CA LYS A 376 3.05 -16.65 23.74
C LYS A 376 3.12 -17.91 22.90
N PHE A 377 4.06 -18.77 23.25
CA PHE A 377 4.25 -20.06 22.60
C PHE A 377 4.82 -21.09 23.57
N GLU A 378 4.60 -22.36 23.23
CA GLU A 378 5.26 -23.52 23.82
C GLU A 378 6.35 -24.01 22.86
N VAL A 379 7.44 -24.53 23.41
CA VAL A 379 8.53 -25.14 22.65
C VAL A 379 8.48 -26.65 22.84
N MET A 380 8.55 -27.39 21.74
CA MET A 380 8.73 -28.85 21.75
C MET A 380 10.07 -29.20 21.11
N ASP A 381 10.91 -29.90 21.84
CA ASP A 381 12.17 -30.43 21.33
C ASP A 381 11.96 -31.79 20.66
N THR A 382 12.54 -31.96 19.47
CA THR A 382 12.58 -33.23 18.74
C THR A 382 13.86 -33.30 17.91
N THR A 383 13.96 -34.30 17.03
CA THR A 383 15.08 -34.43 16.11
C THR A 383 14.60 -34.50 14.67
N HIS A 384 15.40 -33.99 13.75
CA HIS A 384 15.16 -34.10 12.31
C HIS A 384 16.42 -34.60 11.61
N THR A 385 16.24 -35.57 10.71
CA THR A 385 17.33 -36.13 9.90
C THR A 385 17.44 -35.36 8.58
N ILE A 386 18.63 -34.86 8.30
CA ILE A 386 18.97 -34.16 7.05
C ILE A 386 19.92 -35.05 6.24
N GLY A 387 19.82 -34.98 4.91
CA GLY A 387 20.67 -35.75 3.99
C GLY A 387 21.83 -34.93 3.42
N HIS A 388 22.63 -35.54 2.53
CA HIS A 388 23.71 -34.85 1.83
C HIS A 388 23.18 -33.65 1.00
N PRO A 389 23.79 -32.45 1.09
CA PRO A 389 23.35 -31.29 0.33
C PRO A 389 23.68 -31.41 -1.16
N THR A 390 22.72 -31.07 -2.01
CA THR A 390 22.98 -30.83 -3.44
C THR A 390 23.54 -29.44 -3.68
N CYS A 391 23.18 -28.49 -2.82
CA CYS A 391 23.64 -27.11 -2.88
C CYS A 391 23.97 -26.57 -1.48
N VAL A 392 25.07 -25.84 -1.36
CA VAL A 392 25.45 -25.06 -0.18
C VAL A 392 25.47 -23.58 -0.54
N ILE A 393 24.69 -22.79 0.16
CA ILE A 393 24.60 -21.34 -0.01
C ILE A 393 25.09 -20.68 1.27
N ASN A 394 25.98 -19.71 1.15
CA ASN A 394 26.40 -18.86 2.27
C ASN A 394 26.52 -17.42 1.78
N THR A 395 25.71 -16.52 2.35
CA THR A 395 25.69 -15.09 1.96
C THR A 395 26.47 -14.19 2.91
N SER A 396 27.30 -14.78 3.77
CA SER A 396 27.94 -14.13 4.92
C SER A 396 29.35 -14.71 5.15
N CYS A 397 30.10 -15.02 4.08
CA CYS A 397 31.42 -15.65 4.17
C CYS A 397 32.47 -14.79 4.88
N GLU A 398 32.25 -13.48 4.96
CA GLU A 398 33.04 -12.52 5.71
C GLU A 398 33.08 -12.80 7.22
N HIS A 399 32.10 -13.54 7.75
CA HIS A 399 32.02 -13.90 9.18
C HIS A 399 32.69 -15.24 9.53
N ILE A 400 33.30 -15.94 8.55
CA ILE A 400 33.90 -17.25 8.77
C ILE A 400 35.40 -17.11 9.07
N ALA A 401 35.79 -17.21 10.34
CA ALA A 401 37.20 -17.10 10.76
C ALA A 401 38.10 -18.19 10.15
N GLU A 402 37.73 -19.46 10.27
CA GLU A 402 38.48 -20.59 9.70
C GLU A 402 37.91 -21.00 8.33
N PHE A 403 37.87 -20.05 7.37
CA PHE A 403 37.23 -20.27 6.05
C PHE A 403 37.73 -21.53 5.33
N ASP A 404 39.04 -21.78 5.32
CA ASP A 404 39.62 -22.97 4.67
C ASP A 404 39.11 -24.28 5.27
N LYS A 405 38.92 -24.34 6.59
CA LYS A 405 38.42 -25.54 7.28
C LYS A 405 36.97 -25.80 6.89
N TRP A 406 36.14 -24.76 6.91
CA TRP A 406 34.74 -24.84 6.49
C TRP A 406 34.62 -25.21 5.00
N TRP A 407 35.38 -24.54 4.12
CA TRP A 407 35.42 -24.81 2.70
C TRP A 407 35.83 -26.25 2.41
N ASN A 408 36.89 -26.74 3.06
CA ASN A 408 37.37 -28.11 2.86
C ASN A 408 36.38 -29.19 3.31
N ALA A 409 35.48 -28.89 4.26
CA ALA A 409 34.45 -29.82 4.73
C ALA A 409 33.31 -30.02 3.72
N ILE A 410 33.05 -29.05 2.83
CA ILE A 410 32.04 -29.17 1.78
C ILE A 410 32.46 -30.27 0.78
N PRO A 411 31.61 -31.26 0.45
CA PRO A 411 31.95 -32.32 -0.49
C PRO A 411 32.29 -31.79 -1.89
N LYS A 412 33.23 -32.45 -2.59
CA LYS A 412 33.51 -32.16 -4.01
C LYS A 412 32.31 -32.54 -4.88
N GLY A 413 32.07 -31.77 -5.94
CA GLY A 413 30.90 -31.87 -6.82
C GLY A 413 29.66 -31.15 -6.28
N THR A 414 29.73 -30.52 -5.11
CA THR A 414 28.60 -29.76 -4.54
C THR A 414 28.46 -28.42 -5.26
N LEU A 415 27.24 -28.06 -5.64
CA LEU A 415 26.94 -26.71 -6.11
C LEU A 415 27.09 -25.72 -4.94
N VAL A 416 27.87 -24.68 -5.12
CA VAL A 416 28.04 -23.63 -4.11
C VAL A 416 27.60 -22.28 -4.65
N ILE A 417 26.95 -21.50 -3.79
CA ILE A 417 26.63 -20.09 -4.02
C ILE A 417 27.16 -19.31 -2.83
N LEU A 418 28.23 -18.54 -3.04
CA LEU A 418 28.92 -17.84 -1.96
C LEU A 418 28.83 -16.34 -2.19
N GLN A 419 28.51 -15.59 -1.15
CA GLN A 419 28.70 -14.14 -1.11
C GLN A 419 29.67 -13.74 0.00
N ASN A 420 30.48 -12.74 -0.31
CA ASN A 420 31.41 -12.05 0.58
C ASN A 420 31.39 -10.56 0.21
N ASN A 421 32.17 -9.70 0.87
CA ASN A 421 32.22 -8.27 0.60
C ASN A 421 33.57 -7.67 1.01
N ASP A 422 33.74 -6.39 0.70
CA ASP A 422 34.87 -5.55 1.11
C ASP A 422 34.53 -4.64 2.29
N PHE A 423 33.47 -4.94 3.04
CA PHE A 423 32.97 -4.09 4.11
C PHE A 423 33.98 -3.99 5.25
N ILE A 424 34.40 -2.76 5.57
CA ILE A 424 35.30 -2.48 6.67
C ILE A 424 34.51 -1.69 7.72
N GLU A 425 33.90 -2.40 8.67
CA GLU A 425 33.28 -1.77 9.84
C GLU A 425 34.18 -1.96 11.05
N HIS A 426 34.58 -0.85 11.66
CA HIS A 426 35.53 -0.84 12.78
C HIS A 426 34.91 -1.30 14.11
N GLU A 427 33.60 -1.57 14.16
CA GLU A 427 32.84 -1.91 15.37
C GLU A 427 32.21 -3.32 15.35
N ASP A 428 32.30 -4.07 14.25
CA ASP A 428 31.79 -5.46 14.17
C ASP A 428 32.94 -6.48 14.20
N GLU A 429 33.26 -6.99 15.40
CA GLU A 429 34.29 -8.02 15.60
C GLU A 429 33.95 -9.36 14.92
N THR A 430 32.72 -9.56 14.45
CA THR A 430 32.32 -10.79 13.76
C THR A 430 32.75 -10.81 12.29
N VAL A 431 33.10 -9.67 11.70
CA VAL A 431 33.61 -9.56 10.32
C VAL A 431 35.13 -9.79 10.32
N VAL A 432 35.56 -10.94 9.80
CA VAL A 432 36.93 -11.45 9.96
C VAL A 432 37.61 -11.91 8.68
N ASN A 433 36.86 -12.04 7.57
CA ASN A 433 37.34 -12.65 6.32
C ASN A 433 36.80 -11.93 5.07
N THR A 434 36.91 -10.61 5.04
CA THR A 434 36.51 -9.78 3.89
C THR A 434 37.45 -10.01 2.70
N LYS A 435 36.96 -9.68 1.50
CA LYS A 435 37.71 -9.80 0.24
C LYS A 435 37.81 -8.43 -0.41
N THR A 436 38.91 -8.17 -1.12
CA THR A 436 39.15 -6.88 -1.78
C THR A 436 38.56 -6.81 -3.17
N ASP A 437 38.38 -7.95 -3.83
CA ASP A 437 37.82 -8.05 -5.17
C ASP A 437 37.34 -9.50 -5.43
N VAL A 438 36.38 -9.64 -6.33
CA VAL A 438 35.78 -10.95 -6.65
C VAL A 438 36.74 -11.89 -7.40
N ASP A 439 37.65 -11.36 -8.21
CA ASP A 439 38.53 -12.17 -9.06
C ASP A 439 39.63 -12.89 -8.25
N SER A 440 40.19 -12.24 -7.25
CA SER A 440 41.13 -12.84 -6.31
C SER A 440 40.44 -13.94 -5.49
N TRP A 441 39.25 -13.67 -4.97
CA TRP A 441 38.47 -14.65 -4.22
C TRP A 441 38.09 -15.88 -5.07
N ALA A 442 37.70 -15.68 -6.33
CA ALA A 442 37.41 -16.78 -7.25
C ALA A 442 38.61 -17.71 -7.50
N LYS A 443 39.83 -17.15 -7.58
CA LYS A 443 41.06 -17.94 -7.73
C LYS A 443 41.38 -18.77 -6.49
N GLU A 444 41.05 -18.28 -5.30
CA GLU A 444 41.26 -19.00 -4.03
C GLU A 444 40.35 -20.24 -3.92
N LEU A 445 39.09 -20.13 -4.36
CA LEU A 445 38.10 -21.21 -4.24
C LEU A 445 38.42 -22.42 -5.12
N LYS A 446 39.13 -22.23 -6.25
CA LYS A 446 39.54 -23.30 -7.18
C LYS A 446 38.39 -24.23 -7.60
N LEU A 447 37.24 -23.64 -7.93
CA LEU A 447 36.05 -24.37 -8.37
C LEU A 447 36.38 -25.24 -9.59
N SER A 448 35.87 -26.47 -9.59
CA SER A 448 35.99 -27.38 -10.73
C SER A 448 35.26 -26.86 -11.97
N LYS A 449 34.21 -26.07 -11.77
CA LYS A 449 33.44 -25.38 -12.82
C LYS A 449 32.87 -24.07 -12.26
N SER A 450 33.21 -22.96 -12.89
CA SER A 450 32.60 -21.66 -12.61
C SER A 450 31.32 -21.48 -13.42
N ILE A 451 30.26 -21.00 -12.79
CA ILE A 451 28.97 -20.69 -13.41
C ILE A 451 28.77 -19.17 -13.44
N PHE A 452 29.03 -18.48 -12.33
CA PHE A 452 28.89 -17.04 -12.21
C PHE A 452 29.96 -16.45 -11.29
N THR A 453 30.40 -15.25 -11.60
CA THR A 453 31.31 -14.43 -10.79
C THR A 453 30.94 -12.98 -11.06
N GLY A 454 30.65 -12.22 -10.01
CA GLY A 454 30.25 -10.83 -10.18
C GLY A 454 30.29 -10.01 -8.91
N THR A 455 30.08 -8.71 -9.09
CA THR A 455 30.03 -7.70 -8.04
C THR A 455 28.72 -6.94 -8.14
N LEU A 456 28.12 -6.65 -6.99
CA LEU A 456 26.98 -5.76 -6.83
C LEU A 456 27.39 -4.61 -5.91
N GLU A 457 27.42 -3.39 -6.46
CA GLU A 457 27.66 -2.18 -5.70
C GLU A 457 26.44 -1.91 -4.77
N LEU A 458 26.67 -1.86 -3.47
CA LEU A 458 25.69 -1.44 -2.47
C LEU A 458 26.15 -0.13 -1.81
N GLU A 459 25.26 0.49 -1.04
CA GLU A 459 25.52 1.82 -0.46
C GLU A 459 26.79 1.91 0.41
N HIS A 460 27.15 0.82 1.09
CA HIS A 460 28.24 0.80 2.07
C HIS A 460 29.40 -0.13 1.71
N TYR A 461 29.24 -1.02 0.74
CA TYR A 461 30.23 -2.01 0.34
C TYR A 461 29.91 -2.62 -1.02
N ASP A 462 30.91 -3.24 -1.63
CA ASP A 462 30.74 -4.09 -2.80
C ASP A 462 30.45 -5.52 -2.34
N ARG A 463 29.31 -6.05 -2.79
CA ARG A 463 28.93 -7.45 -2.55
C ARG A 463 29.45 -8.31 -3.68
N TYR A 464 30.27 -9.29 -3.35
CA TYR A 464 30.79 -10.27 -4.29
C TYR A 464 29.94 -11.53 -4.28
N MET A 465 29.74 -12.15 -5.44
CA MET A 465 29.07 -13.45 -5.53
C MET A 465 29.78 -14.37 -6.52
N ILE A 466 29.94 -15.61 -6.09
CA ILE A 466 30.53 -16.68 -6.89
C ILE A 466 29.61 -17.89 -6.84
N ILE A 467 29.32 -18.47 -8.01
CA ILE A 467 28.53 -19.69 -8.17
C ILE A 467 29.33 -20.70 -8.99
N GLY A 468 29.38 -21.95 -8.52
CA GLY A 468 29.97 -23.03 -9.29
C GLY A 468 30.00 -24.36 -8.55
N GLU A 469 30.67 -25.34 -9.13
CA GLU A 469 30.84 -26.67 -8.57
C GLU A 469 32.20 -26.75 -7.85
N LYS A 470 32.19 -27.05 -6.56
CA LYS A 470 33.41 -27.26 -5.77
C LYS A 470 34.18 -28.49 -6.24
#